data_AF-A0A2G2KME8-F1
#
_entry.id   AF-A0A2G2KME8-F1
#
_cell.length_a   1.000
_cell.length_b   1.000
_cell.length_c   1.000
_cell.angle_alpha   90.00
_cell.angle_beta   90.00
_cell.angle_gamma   90.00
#
_symmetry.space_group_name_H-M   'P 1'
#
loop_
_entity.id
_entity.type
_entity.pdbx_description
1 polymer ?
#
loop_
_entity_poly.entity_id
_entity_poly.type
_entity_poly.pdbx_seq_one_letter_code
_entity_poly.pdbx_strand_id
1 'polypeptide(L)'
;MKKAISVICILLFCSCNYFEKQKIHATDELIQERLDSLDTSTIDKYPIFNKDCEQLDHDLTAEKYCFITSLSTYIGNSLFENKLVLENELDTTFQVAIEISDSGKVTIISFTIDAILKENIPQIEQLVQQSIDQLPEVQPALKKIQSGELVPVKTHFIIPIRVVAKVTDN
;
A
#
# COMPACT_ATOMS: atom_id res chain seq x y z
N MET A 1 -15.37 24.28 59.80
CA MET A 1 -16.37 23.40 59.13
C MET A 1 -16.37 23.82 57.67
N LYS A 2 -16.13 23.04 56.61
CA LYS A 2 -16.12 21.60 56.31
C LYS A 2 -15.10 21.45 55.16
N LYS A 3 -14.01 20.71 55.38
CA LYS A 3 -13.63 19.48 54.65
C LYS A 3 -13.58 19.60 53.12
N ALA A 4 -12.34 19.48 52.63
CA ALA A 4 -11.85 18.83 51.41
C ALA A 4 -12.90 18.23 50.45
N ILE A 5 -12.74 18.57 49.16
CA ILE A 5 -13.11 17.88 47.90
C ILE A 5 -12.88 19.00 46.85
N SER A 6 -12.07 18.91 45.80
CA SER A 6 -11.34 17.83 45.19
C SER A 6 -10.23 18.48 44.37
N VAL A 7 -8.99 18.16 44.72
CA VAL A 7 -7.84 18.27 43.83
C VAL A 7 -8.08 17.23 42.73
N ILE A 8 -8.70 17.62 41.62
CA ILE A 8 -8.75 16.93 40.31
C ILE A 8 -9.41 17.92 39.35
N CYS A 9 -8.62 18.84 38.80
CA CYS A 9 -9.00 19.63 37.61
C CYS A 9 -7.78 20.04 36.78
N ILE A 10 -6.60 19.44 37.04
CA ILE A 10 -5.33 19.81 36.38
C ILE A 10 -4.73 18.57 35.66
N LEU A 11 -5.59 17.65 35.20
CA LEU A 11 -5.19 16.45 34.44
C LEU A 11 -5.84 16.39 33.05
N LEU A 12 -5.95 17.53 32.36
CA LEU A 12 -6.32 17.56 30.93
C LEU A 12 -5.34 18.35 30.05
N PHE A 13 -4.15 18.65 30.56
CA PHE A 13 -2.99 19.01 29.72
C PHE A 13 -2.07 17.80 29.62
N CYS A 14 -2.39 16.88 28.72
CA CYS A 14 -1.47 16.00 27.99
C CYS A 14 -2.30 15.20 26.97
N SER A 15 -2.98 15.89 26.05
CA SER A 15 -3.21 15.28 24.75
C SER A 15 -1.85 15.23 24.08
N CYS A 16 -1.13 14.13 24.30
CA CYS A 16 0.10 13.83 23.59
C CYS A 16 -0.14 14.01 22.10
N ASN A 17 0.77 14.73 21.44
CA ASN A 17 1.00 14.72 20.01
C ASN A 17 0.98 13.27 19.51
N TYR A 18 -0.18 12.78 19.10
CA TYR A 18 -0.32 11.48 18.52
C TYR A 18 -0.44 11.67 17.03
N PHE A 19 0.69 11.37 16.37
CA PHE A 19 0.79 11.31 14.93
C PHE A 19 0.73 12.67 14.22
N GLU A 20 1.80 13.44 14.43
CA GLU A 20 2.53 13.96 13.28
C GLU A 20 2.98 12.74 12.44
N LYS A 21 2.04 12.11 11.71
CA LYS A 21 2.41 11.38 10.50
C LYS A 21 3.17 12.45 9.75
N GLN A 22 4.49 12.27 9.61
CA GLN A 22 5.22 12.89 8.53
C GLN A 22 4.35 12.67 7.32
N LYS A 23 3.63 13.73 6.95
CA LYS A 23 2.83 13.74 5.75
C LYS A 23 3.90 13.52 4.70
N ILE A 24 3.91 12.32 4.15
CA ILE A 24 4.63 12.01 2.93
C ILE A 24 3.84 12.75 1.85
N HIS A 25 3.90 14.08 1.89
CA HIS A 25 3.25 15.00 0.97
C HIS A 25 3.95 15.01 -0.40
N ALA A 26 4.96 14.16 -0.58
CA ALA A 26 5.67 13.97 -1.83
C ALA A 26 5.20 12.73 -2.63
N THR A 27 4.21 11.97 -2.14
CA THR A 27 3.84 10.66 -2.73
C THR A 27 2.67 10.71 -3.70
N ASP A 28 1.77 11.69 -3.56
CA ASP A 28 0.51 11.65 -4.30
C ASP A 28 0.74 11.94 -5.79
N GLU A 29 1.56 12.93 -6.13
CA GLU A 29 1.77 13.34 -7.52
C GLU A 29 2.49 12.27 -8.35
N LEU A 30 3.55 11.65 -7.82
CA LEU A 30 4.31 10.61 -8.51
C LEU A 30 3.52 9.30 -8.64
N ILE A 31 2.70 8.95 -7.65
CA ILE A 31 1.82 7.79 -7.77
C ILE A 31 0.75 8.09 -8.84
N GLN A 32 0.08 9.24 -8.76
CA GLN A 32 -0.98 9.64 -9.70
C GLN A 32 -0.50 9.66 -11.15
N GLU A 33 0.67 10.25 -11.45
CA GLU A 33 1.25 10.26 -12.81
C GLU A 33 1.46 8.84 -13.35
N ARG A 34 1.81 7.88 -12.48
CA ARG A 34 2.03 6.49 -12.87
C ARG A 34 0.73 5.70 -12.98
N LEU A 35 -0.31 6.02 -12.21
CA LEU A 35 -1.63 5.39 -12.29
C LEU A 35 -2.26 5.51 -13.68
N ASP A 36 -2.10 6.66 -14.34
CA ASP A 36 -2.73 6.94 -15.64
C ASP A 36 -2.16 6.08 -16.79
N SER A 37 -0.91 5.62 -16.68
CA SER A 37 -0.24 4.83 -17.71
C SER A 37 -0.56 3.33 -17.68
N LEU A 38 -1.31 2.86 -16.67
CA LEU A 38 -1.42 1.44 -16.33
C LEU A 38 -2.77 0.79 -16.65
N ASP A 39 -3.73 1.54 -17.20
CA ASP A 39 -5.09 1.04 -17.39
C ASP A 39 -5.52 0.98 -18.85
N THR A 40 -5.73 -0.24 -19.34
CA THR A 40 -6.49 -0.50 -20.58
C THR A 40 -7.83 -1.17 -20.29
N SER A 41 -8.18 -1.36 -19.02
CA SER A 41 -9.39 -2.08 -18.61
C SER A 41 -10.47 -1.13 -18.11
N THR A 42 -11.59 -1.06 -18.83
CA THR A 42 -12.80 -0.39 -18.33
C THR A 42 -13.42 -1.27 -17.25
N ILE A 43 -13.11 -0.98 -15.99
CA ILE A 43 -13.69 -1.60 -14.79
C ILE A 43 -14.57 -0.61 -14.06
N ASP A 44 -15.52 -1.13 -13.27
CA ASP A 44 -16.51 -0.33 -12.54
C ASP A 44 -16.19 -0.25 -11.04
N LYS A 45 -15.41 -1.18 -10.50
CA LYS A 45 -14.83 -1.12 -9.15
C LYS A 45 -13.42 -1.71 -9.12
N TYR A 46 -12.50 -1.06 -8.41
CA TYR A 46 -11.16 -1.61 -8.18
C TYR A 46 -11.17 -2.72 -7.11
N PRO A 47 -10.10 -3.55 -7.06
CA PRO A 47 -9.94 -4.53 -6.01
C PRO A 47 -9.88 -3.85 -4.63
N ILE A 48 -10.49 -4.48 -3.64
CA ILE A 48 -10.50 -3.98 -2.26
C ILE A 48 -9.74 -4.96 -1.40
N PHE A 49 -8.71 -4.47 -0.71
CA PHE A 49 -7.98 -5.28 0.28
C PHE A 49 -7.89 -4.58 1.65
N ASN A 50 -8.26 -3.30 1.72
CA ASN A 50 -8.39 -2.54 2.96
C ASN A 50 -9.83 -2.00 3.06
N LYS A 51 -10.44 -2.16 4.24
CA LYS A 51 -11.78 -1.65 4.55
C LYS A 51 -11.90 -0.14 4.38
N ASP A 52 -10.81 0.60 4.55
CA ASP A 52 -10.81 2.05 4.34
C ASP A 52 -11.12 2.42 2.88
N CYS A 53 -10.80 1.54 1.92
CA CYS A 53 -11.10 1.76 0.51
C CYS A 53 -12.56 1.45 0.14
N GLU A 54 -13.30 0.69 0.96
CA GLU A 54 -14.73 0.37 0.71
C GLU A 54 -15.63 1.62 0.71
N GLN A 55 -15.20 2.68 1.38
CA GLN A 55 -15.99 3.91 1.51
C GLN A 55 -15.92 4.81 0.26
N LEU A 56 -15.12 4.45 -0.74
CA LEU A 56 -14.85 5.25 -1.94
C LEU A 56 -15.69 4.84 -3.16
N ASP A 57 -16.71 4.01 -2.95
CA ASP A 57 -17.63 3.34 -3.89
C ASP A 57 -18.26 4.20 -5.04
N HIS A 58 -17.99 5.51 -5.06
CA HIS A 58 -18.50 6.49 -6.03
C HIS A 58 -17.42 7.30 -6.75
N ASP A 59 -16.14 7.08 -6.42
CA ASP A 59 -14.99 7.75 -7.04
C ASP A 59 -13.94 6.70 -7.43
N LEU A 60 -14.03 6.27 -8.69
CA LEU A 60 -13.18 5.24 -9.27
C LEU A 60 -11.68 5.62 -9.23
N THR A 61 -11.36 6.90 -9.34
CA THR A 61 -9.98 7.39 -9.24
C THR A 61 -9.47 7.30 -7.81
N ALA A 62 -10.31 7.67 -6.83
CA ALA A 62 -9.98 7.52 -5.42
C ALA A 62 -9.85 6.04 -5.02
N GLU A 63 -10.73 5.16 -5.50
CA GLU A 63 -10.62 3.71 -5.31
C GLU A 63 -9.29 3.17 -5.84
N LYS A 64 -8.95 3.51 -7.08
CA LYS A 64 -7.67 3.13 -7.71
C LYS A 64 -6.49 3.56 -6.85
N TYR A 65 -6.46 4.83 -6.48
CA TYR A 65 -5.39 5.39 -5.68
C TYR A 65 -5.30 4.69 -4.31
N CYS A 66 -6.43 4.47 -3.64
CA CYS A 66 -6.49 3.79 -2.36
C CYS A 66 -5.94 2.36 -2.46
N PHE A 67 -6.37 1.60 -3.48
CA PHE A 67 -5.88 0.25 -3.73
C PHE A 67 -4.36 0.23 -3.95
N ILE A 68 -3.85 1.06 -4.87
CA ILE A 68 -2.43 1.03 -5.25
C ILE A 68 -1.54 1.50 -4.09
N THR A 69 -1.91 2.58 -3.42
CA THR A 69 -1.11 3.14 -2.30
C THR A 69 -1.10 2.21 -1.11
N SER A 70 -2.25 1.62 -0.78
CA SER A 70 -2.33 0.74 0.36
C SER A 70 -1.52 -0.53 0.06
N LEU A 71 -1.60 -1.11 -1.14
CA LEU A 71 -0.87 -2.34 -1.48
C LEU A 71 0.64 -2.08 -1.52
N SER A 72 1.04 -0.94 -2.10
CA SER A 72 2.42 -0.46 -2.08
C SER A 72 2.95 -0.34 -0.64
N THR A 73 2.16 0.26 0.24
CA THR A 73 2.51 0.43 1.65
C THR A 73 2.62 -0.90 2.38
N TYR A 74 1.69 -1.84 2.12
CA TYR A 74 1.70 -3.17 2.74
C TYR A 74 2.98 -3.93 2.39
N ILE A 75 3.30 -4.02 1.09
CA ILE A 75 4.51 -4.69 0.62
C ILE A 75 5.75 -3.98 1.17
N GLY A 76 5.80 -2.64 1.08
CA GLY A 76 6.89 -1.85 1.62
C GLY A 76 7.16 -2.16 3.09
N ASN A 77 6.13 -2.12 3.94
CA ASN A 77 6.23 -2.42 5.38
C ASN A 77 6.73 -3.84 5.65
N SER A 78 6.24 -4.83 4.91
CA SER A 78 6.71 -6.21 5.03
C SER A 78 8.21 -6.34 4.72
N LEU A 79 8.74 -5.59 3.74
CA LEU A 79 10.17 -5.56 3.46
C LEU A 79 10.99 -5.00 4.65
N PHE A 80 10.45 -4.02 5.39
CA PHE A 80 11.11 -3.45 6.57
C PHE A 80 11.14 -4.40 7.77
N GLU A 81 10.08 -5.16 7.98
CA GLU A 81 10.01 -6.12 9.10
C GLU A 81 11.06 -7.23 9.00
N ASN A 82 11.54 -7.50 7.78
CA ASN A 82 12.61 -8.47 7.52
C ASN A 82 14.01 -7.99 7.94
N LYS A 83 14.15 -6.83 8.62
CA LYS A 83 15.41 -6.28 9.14
C LYS A 83 16.53 -6.29 8.10
N LEU A 84 16.26 -5.71 6.93
CA LEU A 84 17.26 -5.57 5.87
C LEU A 84 18.43 -4.73 6.38
N VAL A 85 19.57 -5.38 6.63
CA VAL A 85 20.84 -4.71 6.93
C VAL A 85 21.46 -4.32 5.60
N LEU A 86 21.40 -3.03 5.25
CA LEU A 86 22.05 -2.51 4.06
C LEU A 86 23.36 -1.82 4.41
N GLU A 87 24.34 -1.97 3.53
CA GLU A 87 25.64 -1.31 3.64
C GLU A 87 25.55 0.19 3.32
N ASN A 88 24.57 0.60 2.53
CA ASN A 88 24.37 1.98 2.10
C ASN A 88 22.93 2.44 2.33
N GLU A 89 22.75 3.75 2.54
CA GLU A 89 21.43 4.36 2.49
C GLU A 89 20.86 4.24 1.07
N LEU A 90 19.60 3.84 0.97
CA LEU A 90 18.92 3.64 -0.30
C LEU A 90 17.52 4.24 -0.22
N ASP A 91 17.18 5.12 -1.15
CA ASP A 91 15.82 5.62 -1.35
C ASP A 91 15.49 5.45 -2.83
N THR A 92 14.81 4.37 -3.15
CA THR A 92 14.50 4.00 -4.53
C THR A 92 13.10 3.42 -4.66
N THR A 93 12.59 3.41 -5.88
CA THR A 93 11.29 2.82 -6.21
C THR A 93 11.48 1.80 -7.32
N PHE A 94 10.92 0.61 -7.13
CA PHE A 94 10.85 -0.43 -8.17
C PHE A 94 9.40 -0.75 -8.48
N GLN A 95 9.14 -1.50 -9.56
CA GLN A 95 7.78 -1.83 -9.97
C GLN A 95 7.55 -3.34 -9.95
N VAL A 96 6.33 -3.72 -9.55
CA VAL A 96 5.86 -5.11 -9.55
C VAL A 96 4.59 -5.19 -10.38
N ALA A 97 4.60 -5.98 -11.45
CA ALA A 97 3.39 -6.29 -12.19
C ALA A 97 2.66 -7.46 -11.52
N ILE A 98 1.38 -7.28 -11.23
CA ILE A 98 0.53 -8.29 -10.58
C ILE A 98 -0.72 -8.57 -11.41
N GLU A 99 -1.22 -9.79 -11.28
CA GLU A 99 -2.54 -10.22 -11.74
C GLU A 99 -3.42 -10.45 -10.50
N ILE A 100 -4.65 -9.94 -10.54
CA ILE A 100 -5.70 -10.30 -9.59
C ILE A 100 -6.76 -11.07 -10.35
N SER A 101 -6.99 -12.32 -9.96
CA SER A 101 -8.03 -13.17 -10.55
C SER A 101 -9.44 -12.71 -10.17
N ASP A 102 -10.44 -13.25 -10.87
CA ASP A 102 -11.86 -13.10 -10.53
C ASP A 102 -12.24 -13.69 -9.17
N SER A 103 -11.38 -14.54 -8.58
CA SER A 103 -11.51 -15.05 -7.21
C SER A 103 -10.79 -14.21 -6.15
N GLY A 104 -10.11 -13.12 -6.55
CA GLY A 104 -9.34 -12.29 -5.62
C GLY A 104 -7.90 -12.76 -5.35
N LYS A 105 -7.48 -13.91 -5.90
CA LYS A 105 -6.09 -14.36 -5.79
C LYS A 105 -5.13 -13.39 -6.50
N VAL A 106 -4.11 -12.93 -5.78
CA VAL A 106 -3.03 -12.07 -6.29
C VAL A 106 -1.84 -12.94 -6.73
N THR A 107 -1.28 -12.63 -7.90
CA THR A 107 -0.14 -13.36 -8.47
C THR A 107 0.86 -12.36 -9.05
N ILE A 108 2.16 -12.57 -8.81
CA ILE A 108 3.21 -11.74 -9.42
C ILE A 108 3.48 -12.21 -10.85
N ILE A 109 3.53 -11.28 -11.78
CA ILE A 109 3.81 -11.52 -13.20
C ILE A 109 5.28 -11.23 -13.50
N SER A 110 5.76 -10.06 -13.06
CA SER A 110 7.12 -9.61 -13.32
C SER A 110 7.56 -8.52 -12.35
N PHE A 111 8.88 -8.30 -12.33
CA PHE A 111 9.53 -7.24 -11.58
C PHE A 111 10.32 -6.35 -12.54
N THR A 112 10.26 -5.03 -12.30
CA THR A 112 11.17 -4.05 -12.91
C THR A 112 12.00 -3.46 -11.78
N ILE A 113 13.22 -3.98 -11.61
CA ILE A 113 14.14 -3.68 -10.51
C ILE A 113 15.47 -3.23 -11.09
N ASP A 114 15.98 -2.10 -10.59
CA ASP A 114 17.30 -1.61 -10.98
C ASP A 114 18.41 -2.49 -10.41
N ALA A 115 19.52 -2.61 -11.15
CA ALA A 115 20.66 -3.44 -10.76
C ALA A 115 21.19 -3.09 -9.37
N ILE A 116 21.25 -1.80 -9.03
CA ILE A 116 21.71 -1.31 -7.73
C ILE A 116 20.83 -1.87 -6.60
N LEU A 117 19.51 -1.86 -6.77
CA LEU A 117 18.59 -2.39 -5.77
C LEU A 117 18.74 -3.91 -5.63
N LYS A 118 18.97 -4.61 -6.75
CA LYS A 118 19.19 -6.07 -6.75
C LYS A 118 20.53 -6.48 -6.13
N GLU A 119 21.56 -5.64 -6.24
CA GLU A 119 22.84 -5.85 -5.56
C GLU A 119 22.72 -5.62 -4.05
N ASN A 120 22.01 -4.56 -3.63
CA ASN A 120 21.81 -4.26 -2.21
C ASN A 120 20.84 -5.23 -1.53
N ILE A 121 19.81 -5.71 -2.25
CA ILE A 121 18.81 -6.67 -1.74
C ILE A 121 18.65 -7.82 -2.75
N PRO A 122 19.56 -8.79 -2.78
CA PRO A 122 19.49 -9.92 -3.72
C PRO A 122 18.22 -10.77 -3.59
N GLN A 123 17.60 -10.76 -2.41
CA GLN A 123 16.38 -11.52 -2.10
C GLN A 123 15.09 -10.72 -2.29
N ILE A 124 15.15 -9.52 -2.87
CA ILE A 124 14.00 -8.60 -2.97
C ILE A 124 12.77 -9.26 -3.59
N GLU A 125 12.93 -10.05 -4.66
CA GLU A 125 11.83 -10.74 -5.34
C GLU A 125 11.15 -11.77 -4.41
N GLN A 126 11.94 -12.52 -3.64
CA GLN A 126 11.43 -13.49 -2.67
C GLN A 126 10.67 -12.81 -1.53
N LEU A 127 11.19 -11.69 -1.03
CA LEU A 127 10.56 -10.94 0.06
C LEU A 127 9.23 -10.33 -0.38
N VAL A 128 9.15 -9.82 -1.61
CA VAL A 128 7.88 -9.37 -2.19
C VAL A 128 6.92 -10.54 -2.35
N GLN A 129 7.38 -11.69 -2.85
CA GLN A 129 6.53 -12.88 -2.96
C GLN A 129 5.96 -13.31 -1.60
N GLN A 130 6.77 -13.34 -0.56
CA GLN A 130 6.32 -13.63 0.81
C GLN A 130 5.29 -12.62 1.30
N SER A 131 5.47 -11.34 0.96
CA SER A 131 4.51 -10.28 1.29
C SER A 131 3.16 -10.54 0.62
N ILE A 132 3.16 -10.92 -0.67
CA ILE A 132 1.94 -11.27 -1.40
C ILE A 132 1.27 -12.52 -0.81
N ASP A 133 2.05 -13.54 -0.45
CA ASP A 133 1.52 -14.78 0.14
C ASP A 133 0.85 -14.56 1.51
N GLN A 134 1.23 -13.48 2.21
CA GLN A 134 0.68 -13.08 3.51
C GLN A 134 -0.45 -12.06 3.41
N LEU A 135 -0.82 -11.62 2.20
CA LEU A 135 -1.91 -10.66 2.02
C LEU A 135 -3.22 -11.19 2.64
N PRO A 136 -4.00 -10.32 3.29
CA PRO A 136 -5.38 -10.66 3.60
C PRO A 136 -6.18 -10.91 2.31
N GLU A 137 -7.38 -11.46 2.46
CA GLU A 137 -8.27 -11.70 1.33
C GLU A 137 -8.53 -10.39 0.55
N VAL A 138 -8.30 -10.45 -0.76
CA VAL A 138 -8.51 -9.33 -1.68
C VAL A 138 -9.80 -9.57 -2.45
N GLN A 139 -10.71 -8.60 -2.44
CA GLN A 139 -11.89 -8.63 -3.28
C GLN A 139 -11.49 -8.30 -4.73
N PRO A 140 -11.94 -9.06 -5.74
CA PRO A 140 -11.59 -8.83 -7.12
C PRO A 140 -12.18 -7.51 -7.64
N ALA A 141 -11.60 -6.99 -8.72
CA ALA A 141 -12.21 -5.90 -9.47
C ALA A 141 -13.55 -6.34 -10.06
N LEU A 142 -14.51 -5.43 -10.14
CA LEU A 142 -15.83 -5.71 -10.71
C LEU A 142 -16.05 -4.94 -12.01
N LYS A 143 -16.76 -5.57 -12.94
CA LYS A 143 -17.20 -4.96 -14.18
C LYS A 143 -18.70 -5.13 -14.37
N LYS A 144 -19.37 -4.07 -14.78
CA LYS A 144 -20.77 -4.08 -15.15
C LYS A 144 -20.92 -4.69 -16.54
N ILE A 145 -21.67 -5.77 -16.62
CA ILE A 145 -22.03 -6.39 -17.90
C ILE A 145 -23.32 -5.77 -18.46
N GLN A 146 -23.68 -6.12 -19.69
CA GLN A 146 -24.83 -5.53 -20.39
C GLN A 146 -26.17 -5.70 -19.67
N SER A 147 -26.31 -6.73 -18.82
CA SER A 147 -27.50 -6.93 -17.98
C SER A 147 -27.60 -5.96 -16.79
N GLY A 148 -26.55 -5.18 -16.51
CA GLY A 148 -26.45 -4.27 -15.37
C GLY A 148 -25.88 -4.89 -14.10
N GLU A 149 -25.56 -6.19 -14.12
CA GLU A 149 -24.95 -6.93 -13.01
C GLU A 149 -23.44 -6.68 -12.92
N LEU A 150 -22.90 -6.65 -11.70
CA LEU A 150 -21.46 -6.58 -11.44
C LEU A 150 -20.87 -7.98 -11.38
N VAL A 151 -19.89 -8.25 -12.24
CA VAL A 151 -19.22 -9.55 -12.34
C VAL A 151 -17.74 -9.36 -12.02
N PRO A 152 -17.15 -10.24 -11.19
CA PRO A 152 -15.72 -10.19 -10.92
C PRO A 152 -14.92 -10.47 -12.19
N VAL A 153 -13.85 -9.70 -12.38
CA VAL A 153 -12.99 -9.81 -13.55
C VAL A 153 -11.53 -9.90 -13.14
N LYS A 154 -10.76 -10.57 -13.99
CA LYS A 154 -9.31 -10.59 -13.89
C LYS A 154 -8.75 -9.24 -14.31
N THR A 155 -7.82 -8.71 -13.52
CA THR A 155 -7.18 -7.40 -13.74
C THR A 155 -5.67 -7.46 -13.55
N HIS A 156 -4.97 -6.53 -14.19
CA HIS A 156 -3.51 -6.43 -14.14
C HIS A 156 -3.13 -5.03 -13.66
N PHE A 157 -2.18 -4.95 -12.73
CA PHE A 157 -1.70 -3.68 -12.19
C PHE A 157 -0.18 -3.66 -12.11
N ILE A 158 0.41 -2.47 -12.25
CA ILE A 158 1.81 -2.25 -11.92
C ILE A 158 1.85 -1.44 -10.63
N ILE A 159 2.41 -2.05 -9.59
CA ILE A 159 2.48 -1.45 -8.25
C ILE A 159 3.88 -0.87 -8.08
N PRO A 160 4.02 0.46 -7.88
CA PRO A 160 5.29 1.05 -7.50
C PRO A 160 5.54 0.75 -6.01
N ILE A 161 6.70 0.20 -5.68
CA ILE A 161 7.12 -0.09 -4.30
C ILE A 161 8.33 0.76 -3.98
N ARG A 162 8.21 1.61 -2.97
CA ARG A 162 9.33 2.41 -2.47
C ARG A 162 10.06 1.67 -1.37
N VAL A 163 11.37 1.56 -1.51
CA VAL A 163 12.29 1.03 -0.51
C VAL A 163 13.12 2.19 0.01
N VAL A 164 12.97 2.46 1.30
CA VAL A 164 13.86 3.37 2.02
C VAL A 164 14.67 2.50 2.97
N ALA A 165 15.97 2.63 3.00
CA ALA A 165 16.81 1.91 3.94
C ALA A 165 17.88 2.85 4.47
N LYS A 166 18.13 2.75 5.77
CA LYS A 166 19.14 3.54 6.47
C LYS A 166 20.22 2.61 6.96
N VAL A 167 21.47 3.06 6.88
CA VAL A 167 22.58 2.36 7.52
C VAL A 167 22.26 2.30 9.02
N THR A 168 22.21 1.08 9.56
CA THR A 168 22.06 0.91 11.00
C THR A 168 23.47 0.86 11.57
N ASP A 169 23.95 2.00 12.08
CA ASP A 169 25.20 2.04 12.84
C ASP A 169 25.05 1.11 14.06
N ASN A 170 25.81 0.02 14.07
CA ASN A 170 25.87 -0.93 15.18
C ASN A 170 26.93 -0.52 16.21
#